data_AF-A0A9E7AD53-F1
#
_entry.id   AF-A0A9E7AD53-F1
#
_cell.length_a   1.000
_cell.length_b   1.000
_cell.length_c   1.000
_cell.angle_alpha   90.00
_cell.angle_beta   90.00
_cell.angle_gamma   90.00
#
_symmetry.space_group_name_H-M   'P 1'
#
loop_
_entity.id
_entity.type
_entity.pdbx_description
1 polymer ?
#
loop_
_entity_poly.entity_id
_entity_poly.type
_entity_poly.pdbx_seq_one_letter_code
_entity_poly.pdbx_strand_id
1 'polypeptide(L)' 'MSTDEAFHIWECELCSYVYDEAKGAPEDGLAPGTRWRDVPEDWSCPDCGATKADFVMRRVA' A
#
# COMPACT_ATOMS: atom_id res chain seq x y z
N MET A 1 11.48 16.48 -15.59
CA MET A 1 10.59 15.29 -15.64
C MET A 1 9.99 15.19 -14.26
N SER A 2 8.72 15.55 -14.15
CA SER A 2 8.04 16.01 -12.95
C SER A 2 7.94 14.94 -11.86
N THR A 3 8.56 15.20 -10.72
CA THR A 3 8.48 14.45 -9.45
C THR A 3 7.32 14.98 -8.59
N ASP A 4 6.10 14.92 -9.09
CA ASP A 4 4.95 15.49 -8.37
C ASP A 4 3.70 14.61 -8.55
N GLU A 5 3.63 13.54 -7.77
CA GLU A 5 2.41 13.05 -7.11
C GLU A 5 2.89 12.14 -5.98
N ALA A 6 3.05 12.68 -4.77
CA ALA A 6 3.60 11.97 -3.62
C ALA A 6 2.70 10.80 -3.20
N PHE A 7 2.90 9.63 -3.82
CA PHE A 7 2.39 8.35 -3.37
C PHE A 7 3.04 8.02 -2.03
N HIS A 8 2.27 7.48 -1.10
CA HIS A 8 2.78 7.01 0.17
C HIS A 8 3.17 5.54 0.05
N ILE A 9 4.21 5.15 0.78
CA ILE A 9 4.57 3.75 0.95
C ILE A 9 3.96 3.32 2.28
N TRP A 10 3.38 2.14 2.32
CA TRP A 10 2.80 1.54 3.52
C TRP A 10 3.51 0.22 3.79
N GLU A 11 4.00 0.03 5.01
CA GLU A 11 4.69 -1.19 5.40
C GLU A 11 3.85 -1.92 6.45
N CYS A 12 3.61 -3.21 6.24
CA CYS A 12 2.95 -4.07 7.21
C CYS A 12 3.89 -4.31 8.40
N GLU A 13 3.45 -3.98 9.60
CA GLU A 13 4.26 -4.17 10.82
C GLU A 13 4.45 -5.65 11.19
N LEU A 14 3.65 -6.56 10.64
CA LEU A 14 3.70 -7.99 10.96
C LEU A 14 4.70 -8.78 10.10
N CYS A 15 4.75 -8.50 8.79
CA CYS A 15 5.60 -9.24 7.85
C CYS A 15 6.59 -8.37 7.08
N SER A 16 6.60 -7.05 7.28
CA SER A 16 7.40 -6.08 6.52
C SER A 16 7.06 -6.03 5.02
N TYR A 17 5.85 -6.45 4.62
CA TYR A 17 5.36 -6.27 3.25
C TYR A 17 5.18 -4.78 2.95
N VAL A 18 5.61 -4.35 1.77
CA VAL A 18 5.59 -2.94 1.35
C VAL A 18 4.55 -2.73 0.24
N TYR A 19 3.49 -2.02 0.57
CA TYR A 19 2.50 -1.52 -0.37
C TYR A 19 2.92 -0.14 -0.89
N ASP A 20 3.18 -0.04 -2.18
CA ASP A 20 3.51 1.22 -2.87
C ASP A 20 2.25 1.72 -3.59
N GLU A 21 1.68 2.85 -3.16
CA GLU A 21 0.48 3.40 -3.80
C GLU A 21 0.69 3.67 -5.30
N ALA A 22 1.91 3.98 -5.75
CA ALA A 22 2.20 4.22 -7.16
C ALA A 22 2.09 2.92 -7.97
N LYS A 23 2.48 1.79 -7.38
CA LYS A 23 2.41 0.46 -8.02
C LYS A 23 1.09 -0.26 -7.78
N GLY A 24 0.39 0.06 -6.69
CA GLY A 24 -0.77 -0.69 -6.21
C GLY A 24 -0.40 -2.14 -5.89
N ALA A 25 -1.42 -3.01 -5.91
CA ALA A 25 -1.29 -4.46 -5.81
C ALA A 25 -2.21 -5.12 -6.85
N PRO A 26 -1.81 -5.14 -8.13
CA PRO A 26 -2.66 -5.63 -9.22
C PRO A 26 -3.00 -7.12 -9.10
N GLU A 27 -2.15 -7.89 -8.40
CA GLU A 27 -2.40 -9.29 -8.02
C GLU A 27 -3.61 -9.46 -7.08
N ASP A 28 -3.87 -8.46 -6.23
CA ASP A 28 -5.05 -8.38 -5.35
C ASP A 28 -6.20 -7.53 -5.95
N GLY A 29 -6.04 -7.07 -7.19
CA GLY A 29 -7.02 -6.21 -7.87
C GLY A 29 -6.93 -4.72 -7.53
N LEU A 30 -5.87 -4.28 -6.84
CA LEU A 30 -5.58 -2.86 -6.60
C LEU A 30 -4.72 -2.31 -7.74
N ALA A 31 -5.31 -1.47 -8.59
CA ALA A 31 -4.60 -0.91 -9.73
C ALA A 31 -3.43 0.01 -9.30
N PRO A 32 -2.39 0.16 -10.14
CA PRO A 32 -1.34 1.16 -9.91
C PRO A 32 -1.92 2.57 -9.75
N GLY A 33 -1.43 3.31 -8.76
CA GLY A 33 -1.97 4.63 -8.38
C GLY A 33 -3.09 4.59 -7.35
N THR A 34 -3.48 3.40 -6.86
CA THR A 34 -4.48 3.27 -5.80
C THR A 34 -3.90 3.79 -4.49
N ARG A 35 -4.47 4.91 -4.01
CA ARG A 35 -4.12 5.48 -2.71
C ARG A 35 -4.56 4.57 -1.59
N TRP A 36 -3.88 4.60 -0.46
CA TRP A 36 -4.23 3.80 0.70
C TRP A 36 -5.64 4.07 1.20
N ARG A 37 -6.13 5.31 1.13
CA ARG A 37 -7.52 5.63 1.46
C ARG A 37 -8.54 4.90 0.58
N ASP A 38 -8.17 4.59 -0.66
CA ASP A 38 -9.01 3.95 -1.66
C ASP A 38 -8.89 2.41 -1.61
N VAL A 39 -7.93 1.88 -0.85
CA VAL A 39 -7.83 0.44 -0.56
C VAL A 39 -9.01 0.01 0.31
N PRO A 40 -9.74 -1.07 -0.04
CA PRO A 40 -10.85 -1.59 0.76
C PRO A 40 -10.42 -1.96 2.19
N GLU A 41 -11.34 -1.88 3.16
CA GLU A 41 -11.06 -2.33 4.53
C GLU A 41 -10.98 -3.86 4.64
N ASP A 42 -11.66 -4.56 3.73
CA ASP A 42 -11.58 -6.00 3.54
C ASP A 42 -10.27 -6.49 2.90
N TRP A 43 -9.47 -5.57 2.35
CA TRP A 43 -8.16 -5.91 1.82
C TRP A 43 -7.21 -6.28 2.96
N SER A 44 -6.54 -7.42 2.77
CA SER A 44 -5.59 -7.98 3.71
C SER A 44 -4.23 -8.12 3.04
N CYS A 45 -3.14 -8.05 3.82
CA CYS A 45 -1.79 -8.23 3.30
C CYS A 45 -1.70 -9.60 2.59
N PRO A 46 -1.23 -9.65 1.33
CA PRO A 46 -1.15 -10.90 0.59
C PRO A 46 -0.12 -11.89 1.17
N ASP A 47 0.86 -11.39 1.93
CA ASP A 47 1.94 -12.20 2.48
C ASP A 47 1.54 -12.87 3.83
N CYS A 48 0.81 -12.16 4.68
CA CYS A 48 0.51 -12.62 6.04
C CYS A 48 -0.97 -12.57 6.46
N GLY A 49 -1.85 -11.98 5.65
CA GLY A 49 -3.27 -11.80 5.98
C GLY A 49 -3.55 -10.71 7.02
N ALA A 50 -2.59 -9.84 7.33
CA ALA A 50 -2.80 -8.69 8.21
C ALA A 50 -3.84 -7.73 7.63
N THR A 51 -4.56 -7.01 8.48
CA THR A 51 -5.55 -6.05 8.02
C THR A 51 -4.88 -4.73 7.62
N LYS A 52 -5.61 -3.88 6.90
CA LYS A 52 -5.20 -2.50 6.59
C LYS A 52 -4.79 -1.69 7.84
N ALA A 53 -5.29 -2.03 9.03
CA ALA A 53 -4.92 -1.33 10.27
C ALA A 53 -3.48 -1.64 10.73
N ASP A 54 -2.91 -2.77 10.33
CA ASP A 54 -1.57 -3.23 10.72
C ASP A 54 -0.46 -2.65 9.82
N PHE A 55 -0.82 -1.74 8.90
CA PHE A 55 0.12 -1.07 8.02
C PHE A 55 0.40 0.35 8.49
N VAL A 56 1.68 0.70 8.48
CA VAL A 56 2.16 2.01 8.84
C VAL A 56 2.71 2.75 7.63
N MET A 57 2.41 4.05 7.55
CA MET A 57 2.96 4.91 6.52
C MET A 57 4.47 5.02 6.70
N ARG A 58 5.20 4.59 5.68
CA ARG A 58 6.62 4.88 5.47
C ARG A 58 6.72 6.09 4.54
N ARG A 59 7.33 7.17 5.07
CA ARG A 59 7.55 8.40 4.31
C ARG A 59 8.26 8.11 3.00
N VAL A 60 7.86 8.84 1.97
CA VAL A 60 8.52 8.83 0.66
C VAL A 60 9.44 10.04 0.59
N ALA A 61 10.67 9.78 0.13
CA ALA A 61 11.73 10.78 0.00
C ALA A 61 11.59 11.58 -1.30
#